data_AF-A0A957HZL3-F1
#
_entry.id   AF-A0A957HZL3-F1
#
_cell.length_a   1.000
_cell.length_b   1.000
_cell.length_c   1.000
_cell.angle_alpha   90.00
_cell.angle_beta   90.00
_cell.angle_gamma   90.00
#
_symmetry.space_group_name_H-M   'P 1'
#
loop_
_entity.id
_entity.type
_entity.pdbx_description
1 polymer ?
#
loop_
_entity_poly.entity_id
_entity_poly.type
_entity_poly.pdbx_seq_one_letter_code
_entity_poly.pdbx_strand_id
1 'polypeptide(L)' 'MKKVENEMEDDLRAEYDLKDLRVRKVGPKRAGFGGFVQLAPDVAEVFPSSEAVNEALRFLIRVTRESRPREGVASGN' A
#
# COMPACT_ATOMS: atom_id res chain seq x y z
N MET A 1 0.48 44.83 -13.07
CA MET A 1 0.66 43.38 -13.30
C MET A 1 -0.27 42.97 -14.44
N LYS A 2 0.28 42.47 -15.55
CA LYS A 2 -0.50 42.09 -16.73
C LYS A 2 -1.12 40.71 -16.45
N LYS A 3 -2.46 40.61 -16.45
CA LYS A 3 -3.14 39.32 -16.38
C LYS A 3 -2.82 38.58 -17.69
N VAL A 4 -2.17 37.43 -17.57
CA VAL A 4 -2.02 36.52 -18.72
C VAL A 4 -3.36 35.82 -18.83
N GLU A 5 -4.17 36.24 -19.81
CA GLU A 5 -5.36 35.49 -20.19
C GLU A 5 -4.88 34.16 -20.76
N ASN A 6 -5.31 33.07 -20.12
CA ASN A 6 -4.94 31.73 -20.52
C ASN A 6 -5.79 31.38 -21.76
N GLU A 7 -5.31 31.74 -22.95
CA GLU A 7 -5.97 31.60 -24.26
C GLU A 7 -6.11 30.15 -24.76
N MET A 8 -6.14 29.17 -23.85
CA MET A 8 -6.50 27.80 -24.19
C MET A 8 -7.94 27.59 -23.75
N GLU A 9 -8.89 27.78 -24.68
CA GLU A 9 -10.27 27.34 -24.47
C GLU A 9 -10.26 25.85 -24.11
N ASP A 10 -11.04 25.49 -23.10
CA ASP A 10 -11.17 24.12 -22.64
C ASP A 10 -12.03 23.34 -23.66
N ASP A 11 -11.36 22.71 -24.64
CA ASP A 11 -11.99 21.92 -25.70
C ASP A 11 -12.65 20.62 -25.18
N LEU A 12 -12.58 20.35 -23.87
CA LEU A 12 -13.20 19.17 -23.27
C LEU A 12 -14.72 19.30 -23.21
N ARG A 13 -15.41 18.17 -23.40
CA ARG A 13 -16.86 18.13 -23.16
C ARG A 13 -17.14 18.28 -21.68
N ALA A 14 -18.32 18.80 -21.34
CA ALA A 14 -18.74 19.03 -19.96
C ALA A 14 -18.72 17.77 -19.07
N GLU A 15 -18.79 16.56 -19.65
CA GLU A 15 -18.68 15.31 -18.89
C GLU A 15 -17.25 14.99 -18.42
N TYR A 16 -16.23 15.64 -19.00
CA TYR A 16 -14.82 15.41 -18.68
C TYR A 16 -14.23 16.54 -17.83
N ASP A 17 -14.64 16.63 -16.55
CA ASP A 17 -13.99 17.51 -15.57
C ASP A 17 -12.73 16.86 -15.00
N LEU A 18 -11.56 17.39 -15.37
CA LEU A 18 -10.27 16.87 -14.90
C LEU A 18 -9.79 17.52 -13.60
N LYS A 19 -10.53 18.50 -13.02
CA LYS A 19 -10.10 19.28 -11.84
C LYS A 19 -10.00 18.43 -10.57
N ASP A 20 -10.86 17.43 -10.44
CA ASP A 20 -10.90 16.54 -9.27
C ASP A 20 -10.03 15.29 -9.42
N LEU A 21 -9.39 15.11 -10.58
CA LEU A 21 -8.55 13.94 -10.83
C LEU A 21 -7.19 14.09 -10.14
N ARG A 22 -6.80 13.04 -9.42
CA ARG A 22 -5.49 13.00 -8.76
C ARG A 22 -4.38 12.79 -9.81
N VAL A 23 -3.50 13.77 -9.97
CA VAL A 23 -2.34 13.68 -10.87
C VAL A 23 -1.45 12.49 -10.51
N ARG A 24 -1.19 11.63 -11.49
CA ARG A 24 -0.34 10.45 -11.34
C ARG A 24 0.94 10.58 -12.18
N LYS A 25 2.09 10.39 -11.53
CA LYS A 25 3.39 10.33 -12.24
C LYS A 25 3.57 8.97 -12.90
N VAL A 26 3.51 8.93 -14.23
CA VAL A 26 3.77 7.74 -15.06
C VAL A 26 5.21 7.77 -15.59
N GLY A 27 5.83 6.60 -15.79
CA GLY A 27 7.15 6.48 -16.42
C GLY A 27 7.85 5.14 -16.15
N PRO A 28 8.87 4.77 -16.96
CA PRO A 28 9.51 3.44 -16.93
C PRO A 28 10.09 3.06 -15.55
N LYS A 29 10.56 4.06 -14.79
CA LYS A 29 11.11 3.89 -13.43
C LYS A 29 10.04 3.87 -12.32
N ARG A 30 8.76 4.01 -12.67
CA ARG A 30 7.61 4.07 -11.75
C ARG A 30 6.52 3.07 -12.14
N ALA A 31 6.91 2.02 -12.87
CA ALA A 31 6.02 0.98 -13.40
C ALA A 31 5.49 0.01 -12.33
N GLY A 32 6.04 0.03 -11.12
CA GLY A 32 5.54 -0.78 -10.01
C GLY A 32 4.75 0.05 -9.01
N PHE A 33 3.51 -0.34 -8.73
CA PHE A 33 2.99 -0.18 -7.38
C PHE A 33 3.90 -1.03 -6.48
N GLY A 34 4.83 -0.41 -5.74
CA GLY A 34 5.76 -1.16 -4.90
C GLY A 34 5.04 -1.94 -3.79
N GLY A 35 5.35 -3.24 -3.67
CA GLY A 35 5.07 -4.15 -2.55
C GLY A 35 3.86 -3.89 -1.65
N PHE A 36 2.65 -3.79 -2.20
CA PHE A 36 1.43 -3.82 -1.40
C PHE A 36 0.90 -5.25 -1.29
N VAL A 37 0.49 -5.63 -0.09
CA VAL A 37 -0.24 -6.88 0.15
C VAL A 37 -1.71 -6.54 0.31
N GLN A 38 -2.55 -7.07 -0.57
CA GLN A 38 -3.99 -6.91 -0.46
C GLN A 38 -4.53 -7.81 0.64
N LEU A 39 -5.25 -7.23 1.59
CA LEU A 39 -5.98 -7.97 2.62
C LEU A 39 -7.35 -8.38 2.08
N ALA A 40 -7.86 -9.50 2.57
CA ALA A 40 -9.25 -9.87 2.34
C ALA A 40 -10.19 -8.87 3.06
N PRO A 41 -11.43 -8.65 2.55
CA PRO A 41 -12.33 -7.62 3.10
C PRO A 41 -12.63 -7.78 4.58
N ASP A 42 -12.89 -9.01 5.02
CA ASP A 42 -13.12 -9.38 6.41
C ASP A 42 -11.92 -9.06 7.31
N VAL A 43 -10.70 -9.28 6.82
CA VAL A 43 -9.48 -8.94 7.55
C VAL A 43 -9.29 -7.42 7.62
N ALA A 44 -9.58 -6.69 6.54
CA ALA A 44 -9.48 -5.23 6.50
C ALA A 44 -10.52 -4.53 7.41
N GLU A 45 -11.68 -5.13 7.61
CA GLU A 45 -12.70 -4.65 8.56
C GLU A 45 -12.22 -4.75 10.02
N VAL A 46 -11.46 -5.79 10.35
CA VAL A 46 -10.94 -6.04 11.70
C VAL A 46 -9.69 -5.21 11.99
N PHE A 47 -8.83 -4.99 11.00
CA PHE A 47 -7.56 -4.28 11.17
C PHE A 47 -7.58 -2.92 10.46
N PRO A 48 -7.77 -1.81 11.20
CA PRO A 48 -7.96 -0.48 10.58
C PRO A 48 -6.68 0.15 10.02
N SER A 49 -5.49 -0.41 10.30
CA SER A 49 -4.22 0.11 9.77
C SER A 49 -3.18 -0.98 9.52
N SER A 50 -2.19 -0.65 8.69
CA SER A 50 -1.03 -1.51 8.42
C SER A 50 -0.21 -1.81 9.68
N GLU A 51 -0.11 -0.87 10.62
CA GLU A 51 0.57 -1.08 11.90
C GLU A 51 -0.13 -2.16 12.72
N ALA A 52 -1.46 -2.14 12.79
CA ALA A 52 -2.24 -3.13 13.53
C ALA A 52 -2.04 -4.55 12.98
N VAL A 53 -2.06 -4.70 11.64
CA VAL A 53 -1.77 -5.99 10.97
C VAL A 53 -0.35 -6.46 11.28
N ASN A 54 0.63 -5.57 11.14
CA ASN A 54 2.04 -5.91 11.33
C ASN A 54 2.32 -6.35 12.78
N GLU A 55 1.73 -5.69 13.77
CA GLU A 55 1.89 -6.08 15.17
C GLU A 55 1.24 -7.43 15.46
N ALA A 56 0.05 -7.71 14.91
CA ALA A 56 -0.61 -9.01 15.07
C ALA A 56 0.23 -10.15 14.47
N LEU A 57 0.77 -9.95 13.25
CA LEU A 57 1.63 -10.95 12.61
C LEU A 57 2.95 -11.15 13.37
N ARG A 58 3.56 -10.08 13.89
CA ARG A 58 4.76 -10.17 14.73
C ARG A 58 4.50 -10.94 16.02
N PHE A 59 3.36 -10.69 16.66
CA PHE A 59 2.94 -11.43 17.85
C PHE A 59 2.81 -12.93 17.54
N LEU A 60 2.13 -13.29 16.45
CA LEU A 60 1.99 -14.68 16.02
C LEU A 60 3.35 -15.34 15.76
N ILE A 61 4.29 -14.63 15.14
CA ILE A 61 5.67 -15.12 14.93
C ILE A 61 6.37 -15.41 16.27
N ARG A 62 6.19 -14.58 17.30
CA ARG A 62 6.79 -14.82 18.63
C ARG A 62 6.20 -16.06 19.28
N VAL A 63 4.87 -16.16 19.32
CA VAL A 63 4.16 -17.32 19.92
C VAL A 63 4.57 -18.62 19.23
N THR A 64 4.61 -18.64 17.90
CA THR A 64 4.98 -19.84 17.13
C THR A 64 6.45 -20.26 17.30
N ARG A 65 7.35 -19.31 17.56
CA ARG A 65 8.76 -19.60 17.88
C ARG A 65 8.92 -20.17 19.28
N GLU A 66 8.14 -19.69 20.24
CA GLU A 66 8.14 -20.18 21.63
C GLU A 66 7.46 -21.55 21.75
N SER A 67 6.44 -21.81 20.93
CA SER A 67 5.71 -23.08 20.90
C SER A 67 6.43 -24.17 20.12
N ARG A 68 7.43 -23.83 19.28
CA ARG A 68 8.31 -24.85 18.71
C ARG A 68 9.19 -25.38 19.84
N PRO A 69 9.15 -26.69 20.18
CA PRO A 69 10.20 -27.26 20.99
C PRO A 69 11.51 -26.92 20.28
N ARG A 70 12.55 -26.49 21.02
CA ARG A 70 13.90 -26.43 20.48
C ARG A 70 14.19 -27.79 19.87
N GLU A 71 14.11 -27.91 18.54
CA GLU A 71 14.64 -29.07 17.84
C GLU A 71 16.09 -29.19 18.30
N GLY A 72 16.37 -30.38 18.83
CA GLY A 72 17.43 -30.62 19.78
C GLY A 72 18.76 -30.08 19.32
N VAL A 73 19.43 -29.40 20.25
CA VAL A 73 20.87 -29.61 20.41
C VAL A 73 21.04 -31.07 20.84
N ALA A 74 21.09 -31.98 19.86
CA ALA A 74 21.60 -33.34 19.99
C ALA A 74 22.68 -33.46 18.91
N SER A 75 23.94 -33.22 19.27
CA SER A 75 24.91 -34.27 19.63
C SER A 75 25.07 -35.31 18.52
N GLY A 76 26.26 -35.35 17.92
CA GLY A 76 26.66 -36.43 17.02
C GLY A 76 27.94 -36.15 16.24
N ASN A 77 29.07 -36.37 16.92
CA ASN A 77 30.46 -36.57 16.44
C ASN A 77 31.25 -35.39 15.84
#